data_AF-A0A971VI51-F1
#
_entry.id   AF-A0A971VI51-F1
#
_cell.length_a   1.000
_cell.length_b   1.000
_cell.length_c   1.000
_cell.angle_alpha   90.00
_cell.angle_beta   90.00
_cell.angle_gamma   90.00
#
_symmetry.space_group_name_H-M   'P 1'
#
loop_
_entity.id
_entity.type
_entity.pdbx_description
1 polymer ?
#
loop_
_entity_poly.entity_id
_entity_poly.type
_entity_poly.pdbx_seq_one_letter_code
_entity_poly.pdbx_strand_id
1 'polypeptide(L)'
;MLKEILKTIHESGYFSNGALAAELDVPIEVVIDAINQLVRMGYIKKHERETISPPSCGGCPHSQSCNKEILITYEITEKGLETV
;
A
#
# COMPACT_ATOMS: atom_id res chain seq x y z
N MET A 1 17.31 -0.48 2.07
CA MET A 1 16.10 -1.16 1.56
C MET A 1 14.96 -1.30 2.56
N LEU A 2 14.90 -2.28 3.49
CA LEU A 2 13.72 -2.41 4.39
C LEU A 2 13.41 -1.14 5.19
N LYS A 3 14.44 -0.51 5.77
CA LYS A 3 14.30 0.76 6.49
C LYS A 3 13.88 1.91 5.58
N GLU A 4 14.39 1.95 4.35
CA GLU A 4 14.04 2.99 3.38
C GLU A 4 12.59 2.85 2.94
N ILE A 5 12.14 1.63 2.62
CA ILE A 5 10.74 1.35 2.31
C ILE A 5 9.85 1.75 3.50
N LEU A 6 10.20 1.35 4.72
CA LEU A 6 9.44 1.72 5.91
C LEU A 6 9.35 3.26 6.09
N LYS A 7 10.43 3.98 5.81
CA LYS A 7 10.47 5.45 5.86
C LYS A 7 9.62 6.07 4.75
N THR A 8 9.72 5.60 3.52
CA THR A 8 8.88 6.08 2.41
C THR A 8 7.40 5.83 2.70
N ILE A 9 7.04 4.69 3.29
CA ILE A 9 5.66 4.39 3.73
C ILE A 9 5.19 5.42 4.77
N HIS A 10 6.04 5.76 5.75
CA HIS A 10 5.75 6.74 6.79
C HIS A 10 5.54 8.16 6.22
N GLU A 11 6.41 8.59 5.31
CA GLU A 11 6.38 9.96 4.78
C GLU A 11 5.28 10.17 3.74
N SER A 12 5.01 9.17 2.89
CA SER A 12 4.07 9.30 1.77
C SER A 12 2.61 9.10 2.18
N GLY A 13 2.35 8.27 3.21
CA GLY A 13 1.02 7.83 3.64
C GLY A 13 0.28 6.93 2.65
N TYR A 14 0.57 7.05 1.34
CA TYR A 14 0.01 6.24 0.26
C TYR A 14 1.10 5.93 -0.77
N PHE A 15 1.17 4.69 -1.23
CA PHE A 15 2.13 4.25 -2.24
C PHE A 15 1.56 3.08 -3.07
N SER A 16 2.13 2.86 -4.24
CA SER A 16 1.96 1.61 -5.00
C SER A 16 3.30 0.88 -5.09
N ASN A 17 3.29 -0.45 -5.22
CA ASN A 17 4.52 -1.22 -5.36
C ASN A 17 5.36 -0.77 -6.57
N GLY A 18 4.70 -0.38 -7.66
CA GLY A 18 5.37 0.16 -8.84
C GLY A 18 6.00 1.53 -8.61
N ALA A 19 5.34 2.42 -7.86
CA ALA A 19 5.90 3.72 -7.50
C ALA A 19 7.14 3.56 -6.61
N LEU A 20 7.08 2.68 -5.61
CA LEU A 20 8.23 2.35 -4.76
C LEU A 20 9.39 1.73 -5.55
N ALA A 21 9.09 0.83 -6.49
CA ALA A 21 10.11 0.19 -7.32
C ALA A 21 10.85 1.22 -8.19
N ALA A 22 10.11 2.16 -8.77
CA ALA A 22 10.69 3.24 -9.57
C ALA A 22 11.49 4.24 -8.72
N GLU A 23 11.01 4.62 -7.53
CA GLU A 23 11.70 5.55 -6.64
C GLU A 23 13.02 4.97 -6.09
N LEU A 24 13.03 3.68 -5.78
CA LEU A 24 14.18 2.99 -5.19
C LEU A 24 15.12 2.36 -6.24
N ASP A 25 14.78 2.46 -7.53
CA ASP A 25 15.50 1.84 -8.66
C ASP A 25 15.75 0.33 -8.46
N VAL A 26 14.71 -0.39 -8.04
CA VAL A 26 14.77 -1.85 -7.80
C VAL A 26 13.63 -2.59 -8.49
N PRO A 27 13.79 -3.89 -8.81
CA PRO A 27 12.71 -4.70 -9.35
C PRO A 27 11.49 -4.74 -8.43
N ILE A 28 10.29 -4.74 -9.01
CA ILE A 28 9.03 -4.73 -8.26
C ILE A 28 8.90 -5.95 -7.34
N GLU A 29 9.48 -7.09 -7.72
CA GLU A 29 9.50 -8.32 -6.93
C GLU A 29 10.26 -8.13 -5.62
N VAL A 30 11.34 -7.33 -5.64
CA VAL A 30 12.13 -6.99 -4.45
C VAL A 30 11.31 -6.12 -3.49
N VAL A 31 10.55 -5.16 -4.03
CA VAL A 31 9.63 -4.33 -3.22
C VAL A 31 8.55 -5.19 -2.58
N ILE A 32 7.94 -6.09 -3.35
CA ILE A 32 6.88 -6.99 -2.86
C ILE A 32 7.42 -7.87 -1.74
N ASP A 33 8.59 -8.48 -1.92
CA ASP A 33 9.22 -9.32 -0.90
C ASP A 33 9.55 -8.50 0.36
N ALA A 34 10.12 -7.31 0.20
CA ALA A 34 10.45 -6.42 1.32
C ALA A 34 9.22 -5.99 2.12
N ILE A 35 8.11 -5.64 1.45
CA ILE A 35 6.83 -5.34 2.12
C ILE A 35 6.32 -6.55 2.88
N ASN A 36 6.35 -7.75 2.28
CA ASN A 36 5.94 -8.98 2.95
C ASN A 36 6.82 -9.26 4.19
N GLN A 37 8.12 -8.98 4.13
CA GLN A 37 9.00 -9.07 5.29
C GLN A 37 8.61 -8.08 6.39
N LEU A 38 8.37 -6.81 6.06
CA LEU A 38 7.92 -5.80 7.04
C LEU A 38 6.60 -6.18 7.71
N VAL A 39 5.66 -6.78 6.96
CA VAL A 39 4.42 -7.34 7.50
C VAL A 39 4.70 -8.50 8.45
N ARG A 40 5.52 -9.48 8.05
CA ARG A 40 5.87 -10.64 8.90
C ARG A 40 6.60 -10.23 10.17
N MET A 41 7.42 -9.19 10.11
CA MET A 41 8.14 -8.62 11.26
C MET A 41 7.26 -7.75 12.16
N GLY A 42 6.05 -7.41 11.72
CA GLY A 42 5.09 -6.60 12.46
C GLY A 42 5.43 -5.11 12.47
N TYR A 43 6.21 -4.60 11.51
CA TYR A 43 6.48 -3.17 11.37
C TYR A 43 5.36 -2.44 10.61
N ILE A 44 4.67 -3.15 9.73
CA ILE A 44 3.49 -2.65 9.02
C ILE A 44 2.37 -3.69 9.06
N LYS A 45 1.13 -3.22 9.02
CA LYS A 45 -0.07 -4.04 8.99
C LYS A 45 -0.77 -3.81 7.66
N LYS A 46 -1.02 -4.90 6.93
CA LYS A 46 -1.81 -4.89 5.70
C LYS A 46 -3.30 -4.88 6.06
N HIS A 47 -4.04 -3.96 5.49
CA HIS A 47 -5.50 -3.90 5.55
C HIS A 47 -6.04 -4.07 4.13
N GLU A 48 -6.76 -5.15 3.91
CA GLU A 48 -7.51 -5.34 2.66
C GLU A 48 -8.90 -4.78 2.91
N ARG A 49 -9.19 -3.60 2.34
CA ARG A 49 -10.57 -3.14 2.25
C ARG A 49 -11.06 -3.52 0.87
N GLU A 50 -12.02 -4.43 0.83
CA GLU A 50 -12.97 -4.40 -0.27
C GLU A 50 -13.54 -2.98 -0.27
N THR A 51 -13.32 -2.23 -1.35
CA THR A 51 -13.86 -0.88 -1.43
C THR A 51 -15.37 -1.03 -1.29
N ILE A 52 -15.87 -0.59 -0.14
CA ILE A 52 -17.29 -0.37 0.09
C ILE A 52 -17.70 0.51 -1.10
N SER A 53 -18.59 -0.03 -1.92
CA SER A 53 -19.27 0.72 -2.96
C SER A 53 -19.54 2.15 -2.46
N PRO A 54 -19.14 3.21 -3.18
CA PRO A 54 -19.70 4.51 -2.89
C PRO A 54 -21.23 4.36 -2.91
N PRO A 55 -21.97 4.98 -1.99
CA PRO A 55 -23.43 4.90 -1.99
C PRO A 55 -23.91 5.31 -3.38
N SER A 56 -24.45 4.36 -4.13
CA SER A 56 -25.02 4.53 -5.47
C SER A 56 -24.27 5.54 -6.37
N CYS A 57 -23.26 5.10 -7.13
CA CYS A 57 -22.84 5.78 -8.35
C CYS A 57 -23.92 5.72 -9.46
N GLY A 58 -25.20 5.82 -9.12
CA GLY A 58 -26.36 5.52 -9.98
C GLY A 58 -26.59 6.51 -11.11
N GLY A 59 -25.85 7.63 -11.14
CA GLY A 59 -25.92 8.65 -12.20
C GLY A 59 -24.72 8.71 -13.14
N CYS A 60 -23.65 7.94 -12.90
CA CYS A 60 -22.45 7.99 -13.75
C CYS A 60 -22.62 7.07 -14.98
N PRO A 61 -22.53 7.59 -16.23
CA PRO A 61 -22.60 6.77 -17.44
C PRO A 61 -21.49 5.71 -17.53
N HIS A 62 -20.37 5.93 -16.84
CA HIS A 62 -19.23 5.01 -16.78
C HIS A 62 -19.24 4.13 -15.51
N SER A 63 -20.32 4.12 -14.73
CA SER A 63 -20.42 3.33 -13.50
C SER A 63 -20.16 1.84 -13.70
N GLN A 64 -20.49 1.28 -14.88
CA GLN A 64 -20.19 -0.11 -15.24
C GLN A 64 -18.71 -0.36 -15.60
N SER A 65 -17.97 0.68 -15.94
CA SER A 65 -16.54 0.64 -16.26
C SER A 65 -15.66 1.19 -15.12
N CYS A 66 -16.27 1.64 -14.02
CA CYS A 66 -15.55 2.09 -12.84
C CYS A 66 -14.92 0.85 -12.16
N ASN A 67 -13.59 0.80 -12.16
CA ASN A 67 -12.84 -0.33 -11.65
C ASN A 67 -13.10 -0.48 -10.14
N LYS A 68 -13.81 -1.54 -9.76
CA LYS A 68 -14.02 -1.93 -8.37
C LYS A 68 -12.76 -2.64 -7.90
N GLU A 69 -11.68 -1.90 -7.75
CA GLU A 69 -10.40 -2.46 -7.32
C GLU A 69 -10.37 -2.68 -5.82
N ILE A 70 -9.82 -3.82 -5.41
CA ILE A 70 -9.53 -4.10 -4.00
C ILE A 70 -8.46 -3.09 -3.56
N LEU A 71 -8.81 -2.22 -2.61
CA LEU A 71 -7.86 -1.26 -2.08
C LEU A 71 -7.09 -1.92 -0.93
N ILE A 72 -5.83 -2.23 -1.20
CA ILE A 72 -4.88 -2.67 -0.17
C ILE A 72 -4.26 -1.42 0.44
N THR A 73 -4.45 -1.22 1.74
CA THR A 73 -3.77 -0.17 2.50
C THR A 73 -2.79 -0.77 3.50
N TYR A 74 -1.76 -0.02 3.85
CA TYR A 74 -0.77 -0.40 4.85
C TYR A 74 -0.77 0.64 5.96
N GLU A 75 -0.72 0.17 7.19
CA GLU A 75 -0.60 1.00 8.40
C GLU A 75 0.72 0.68 9.08
N ILE A 76 1.52 1.70 9.41
CA ILE A 76 2.71 1.51 10.24
C ILE A 76 2.27 1.21 11.68
N THR A 77 2.87 0.19 12.28
CA THR A 77 2.61 -0.16 13.69
C THR A 77 3.45 0.73 14.63
N GLU A 78 3.15 0.71 15.93
CA GLU A 78 3.99 1.39 16.94
C GLU A 78 5.46 0.95 16.85
N LYS A 79 5.69 -0.36 16.70
CA LYS A 79 7.03 -0.94 16.48
C LYS A 79 7.69 -0.39 15.20
N GLY A 80 6.90 -0.18 14.16
CA GLY A 80 7.32 0.50 12.93
C GLY A 80 7.84 1.90 13.22
N LEU A 81 7.04 2.71 13.91
CA LEU A 81 7.35 4.11 14.26
C LEU A 81 8.65 4.26 15.03
N GLU A 82 8.93 3.38 15.98
CA GLU A 82 10.18 3.40 16.76
C GLU A 82 11.45 3.16 15.91
N THR A 83 11.28 2.62 14.70
CA THR A 83 12.38 2.16 13.83
C THR A 83 12.64 3.09 12.64
N VAL A 84 11.71 4.00 12.32
CA VAL A 84 11.80 4.94 11.19
C VAL A 84 12.92 5.95 11.40
#